data_AF-A0A944Y4V2-F1
#
_entry.id   AF-A0A944Y4V2-F1
#
_cell.length_a   1.000
_cell.length_b   1.000
_cell.length_c   1.000
_cell.angle_alpha   90.00
_cell.angle_beta   90.00
_cell.angle_gamma   90.00
#
_symmetry.space_group_name_H-M   'P 1'
#
loop_
_entity.id
_entity.type
_entity.pdbx_description
1 polymer ?
#
loop_
_entity_poly.entity_id
_entity_poly.type
_entity_poly.pdbx_seq_one_letter_code
_entity_poly.pdbx_strand_id
1 'polypeptide(L)'
;MSQSLPHIKLIGDPAENFYQLGLKDRENYHTTLNHIKALLSTPWQGLNITLEELVKAVLLQSKKRGGALDQNLQAYAEGLARPGEDIAYALLLPEILACMSKWLPGIPAGILGCSSYFFYDEEENSPVHARVLDFPLLGSYDSGERCVTYQFKDRPTIFSYGSVGFAYPSLTAMTDSGVTFALHQKFTDVFNPSGIPIFELVFQLLSSVDSYDQALEFLKKNPSVTTWAIYMSFPDGKVLAADIAGDQVYANAHQIEPGKVIYLNNQLEDPTKQQEDYLPYGMSDYNQMRCRSASQKVGKILEKGGLTQKAFIQAISTPSSKKSTKIKNWCADSVTPSSLAIATLNPSNGTSYFLPGQAPKYYRGKVLKMSRVFEDLVQTVEKGKGKVTPEAFYQGMRHLMLAQTASDHHRDHQMYHHIQLAHDYLKDYPEGIIARFYFLIFQYNHEKHEKVLAGVLKNLKELEGTLPSYLNDLCLLYISRLEKIFSKDNSSTGQLIKNAAISKYFELEQKIPRLILHKTTANTSYPRIDLLDVLFIHLKI
;
A
#
# COMPACT_ATOMS: atom_id res chain seq x y z
N MET A 1 17.29 -12.87 14.43
CA MET A 1 16.46 -12.94 13.21
C MET A 1 17.25 -13.64 12.12
N SER A 2 16.61 -14.53 11.36
CA SER A 2 17.23 -15.29 10.27
C SER A 2 17.98 -14.35 9.32
N GLN A 3 19.20 -14.72 8.93
CA GLN A 3 19.98 -13.98 7.94
C GLN A 3 19.50 -14.22 6.49
N SER A 4 18.67 -15.24 6.28
CA SER A 4 18.10 -15.62 4.99
C SER A 4 16.58 -15.49 4.99
N LEU A 5 16.02 -15.17 3.81
CA LEU A 5 14.60 -15.19 3.55
C LEU A 5 14.15 -16.64 3.27
N PRO A 6 13.08 -17.16 3.87
CA PRO A 6 12.53 -18.46 3.51
C PRO A 6 12.25 -18.55 2.00
N HIS A 7 12.67 -19.64 1.36
CA HIS A 7 12.42 -19.92 -0.05
C HIS A 7 11.57 -21.18 -0.20
N ILE A 8 10.49 -21.06 -0.97
CA ILE A 8 9.62 -22.19 -1.33
C ILE A 8 9.73 -22.42 -2.84
N LYS A 9 10.02 -23.66 -3.24
CA LYS A 9 9.92 -24.09 -4.65
C LYS A 9 8.63 -24.88 -4.83
N LEU A 10 7.84 -24.50 -5.82
CA LEU A 10 6.62 -25.17 -6.26
C LEU A 10 6.87 -25.70 -7.68
N ILE A 11 6.92 -27.01 -7.85
CA ILE A 11 7.39 -27.66 -9.09
C ILE A 11 6.37 -28.69 -9.55
N GLY A 12 5.96 -28.64 -10.83
CA GLY A 12 5.10 -29.65 -11.43
C GLY A 12 3.64 -29.22 -11.52
N ASP A 13 2.72 -30.03 -10.99
CA ASP A 13 1.29 -29.78 -11.07
C ASP A 13 0.87 -28.58 -10.19
N PRO A 14 0.18 -27.56 -10.73
CA PRO A 14 -0.23 -26.40 -9.95
C PRO A 14 -1.08 -26.77 -8.73
N ALA A 15 -2.10 -27.61 -8.87
CA ALA A 15 -3.04 -27.89 -7.79
C ALA A 15 -2.35 -28.59 -6.61
N GLU A 16 -1.54 -29.62 -6.88
CA GLU A 16 -0.74 -30.28 -5.85
C GLU A 16 0.18 -29.28 -5.12
N ASN A 17 0.84 -28.40 -5.87
CA ASN A 17 1.75 -27.42 -5.27
C ASN A 17 1.04 -26.36 -4.45
N PHE A 18 -0.13 -25.89 -4.88
CA PHE A 18 -0.94 -24.99 -4.09
C PHE A 18 -1.47 -25.66 -2.82
N TYR A 19 -1.85 -26.93 -2.87
CA TYR A 19 -2.16 -27.71 -1.67
C TYR A 19 -0.97 -27.77 -0.70
N GLN A 20 0.23 -28.09 -1.19
CA GLN A 20 1.45 -28.12 -0.38
C GLN A 20 1.79 -26.74 0.20
N LEU A 21 1.59 -25.66 -0.56
CA LEU A 21 1.74 -24.29 -0.04
C LEU A 21 0.74 -24.02 1.09
N GLY A 22 -0.50 -24.49 0.94
CA GLY A 22 -1.54 -24.41 1.98
C GLY A 22 -1.14 -25.15 3.25
N LEU A 23 -0.59 -26.36 3.13
CA LEU A 23 -0.06 -27.10 4.30
C LEU A 23 1.00 -26.31 5.06
N LYS A 24 1.91 -25.64 4.34
CA LYS A 24 2.98 -24.81 4.92
C LYS A 24 2.45 -23.55 5.61
N ASP A 25 1.36 -23.00 5.10
CA ASP A 25 0.75 -21.77 5.61
C ASP A 25 -0.25 -21.99 6.73
N ARG A 26 -0.75 -23.21 6.90
CA ARG A 26 -1.86 -23.58 7.79
C ARG A 26 -1.80 -22.93 9.17
N GLU A 27 -0.66 -23.05 9.85
CA GLU A 27 -0.49 -22.57 11.22
C GLU A 27 -0.54 -21.04 11.33
N ASN A 28 -0.01 -20.34 10.32
CA ASN A 28 0.19 -18.89 10.38
C ASN A 28 -0.88 -18.11 9.58
N TYR A 29 -1.65 -18.79 8.73
CA TYR A 29 -2.67 -18.17 7.87
C TYR A 29 -3.73 -17.41 8.67
N HIS A 30 -4.12 -17.91 9.84
CA HIS A 30 -5.14 -17.28 10.68
C HIS A 30 -4.75 -15.84 11.07
N THR A 31 -3.46 -15.61 11.33
CA THR A 31 -2.95 -14.26 11.66
C THR A 31 -3.12 -13.31 10.48
N THR A 32 -2.78 -13.74 9.26
CA THR A 32 -2.96 -12.95 8.05
C THR A 32 -4.45 -12.68 7.77
N LEU A 33 -5.30 -13.71 7.85
CA LEU A 33 -6.74 -13.58 7.63
C LEU A 33 -7.39 -12.61 8.61
N ASN A 34 -7.07 -12.74 9.91
CA ASN A 34 -7.60 -11.85 10.93
C ASN A 34 -7.15 -10.41 10.74
N HIS A 35 -5.90 -10.19 10.33
CA HIS A 35 -5.40 -8.84 10.05
C HIS A 35 -6.13 -8.23 8.85
N ILE A 36 -6.29 -8.97 7.75
CA ILE A 36 -7.05 -8.52 6.57
C ILE A 36 -8.51 -8.20 6.94
N LYS A 37 -9.17 -9.06 7.73
CA LYS A 37 -10.52 -8.80 8.24
C LYS A 37 -10.59 -7.55 9.13
N ALA A 38 -9.58 -7.35 10.00
CA ALA A 38 -9.55 -6.22 10.92
C ALA A 38 -9.42 -4.86 10.20
N LEU A 39 -8.58 -4.78 9.16
CA LEU A 39 -8.36 -3.56 8.37
C LEU A 39 -9.65 -2.87 7.94
N LEU A 40 -10.70 -3.65 7.73
CA LEU A 40 -11.95 -3.23 7.11
C LEU A 40 -13.15 -3.44 8.02
N SER A 41 -12.88 -3.94 9.22
CA SER A 41 -13.89 -4.05 10.26
C SER A 41 -14.30 -2.63 10.64
N THR A 42 -15.56 -2.32 10.35
CA THR A 42 -16.15 -1.08 10.84
C THR A 42 -16.88 -1.36 12.16
N PRO A 43 -17.10 -0.34 13.00
CA PRO A 43 -17.99 -0.43 14.16
C PRO A 43 -19.45 -0.78 13.80
N TRP A 44 -19.84 -0.72 12.51
CA TRP A 44 -21.20 -1.03 12.05
C TRP A 44 -21.29 -2.44 11.49
N GLN A 45 -21.86 -3.34 12.29
CA GLN A 45 -22.05 -4.74 11.90
C GLN A 45 -22.82 -4.90 10.57
N GLY A 46 -23.83 -4.06 10.30
CA GLY A 46 -24.59 -4.12 9.05
C GLY A 46 -23.75 -3.80 7.80
N LEU A 47 -22.74 -2.94 7.93
CA LEU A 47 -21.81 -2.62 6.84
C LEU A 47 -20.87 -3.80 6.58
N ASN A 48 -20.36 -4.41 7.65
CA ASN A 48 -19.52 -5.61 7.57
C ASN A 48 -20.28 -6.78 6.92
N ILE A 49 -21.58 -6.96 7.22
CA ILE A 49 -22.43 -7.96 6.58
C ILE A 49 -22.61 -7.66 5.08
N THR A 50 -22.87 -6.40 4.72
CA THR A 50 -23.03 -5.99 3.30
C THR A 50 -21.75 -6.27 2.49
N LEU A 51 -20.59 -5.97 3.08
CA LEU A 51 -19.27 -6.28 2.56
C LEU A 51 -19.09 -7.79 2.29
N GLU A 52 -19.42 -8.62 3.28
CA GLU A 52 -19.33 -10.08 3.15
C GLU A 52 -20.23 -10.62 2.03
N GLU A 53 -21.46 -10.12 1.91
CA GLU A 53 -22.38 -10.54 0.85
C GLU A 53 -21.92 -10.10 -0.55
N LEU A 54 -21.35 -8.90 -0.68
CA LEU A 54 -20.76 -8.44 -1.94
C LEU A 54 -19.59 -9.33 -2.37
N VAL A 55 -18.69 -9.66 -1.44
CA VAL A 55 -17.57 -10.58 -1.69
C VAL A 55 -18.11 -11.93 -2.13
N LYS A 56 -19.09 -12.50 -1.42
CA LYS A 56 -19.74 -13.77 -1.81
C LYS A 56 -20.35 -13.70 -3.22
N ALA A 57 -20.97 -12.58 -3.59
CA ALA A 57 -21.55 -12.41 -4.92
C ALA A 57 -20.49 -12.42 -6.03
N VAL A 58 -19.36 -11.72 -5.84
CA VAL A 58 -18.21 -11.75 -6.76
C VAL A 58 -17.64 -13.17 -6.85
N LEU A 59 -17.52 -13.86 -5.72
CA LEU A 59 -17.05 -15.25 -5.67
C LEU A 59 -17.96 -16.22 -6.42
N LEU A 60 -19.27 -16.09 -6.27
CA LEU A 60 -20.23 -16.93 -6.99
C LEU A 60 -20.13 -16.71 -8.50
N GLN A 61 -19.87 -15.48 -8.96
CA GLN A 61 -19.63 -15.23 -10.38
C GLN A 61 -18.30 -15.79 -10.87
N SER A 62 -17.22 -15.66 -10.08
CA SER A 62 -15.92 -16.26 -10.39
C SER A 62 -16.02 -17.79 -10.47
N LYS A 63 -16.63 -18.45 -9.47
CA LYS A 63 -16.86 -19.93 -9.46
C LYS A 63 -17.63 -20.41 -10.69
N LYS A 64 -18.62 -19.64 -11.16
CA LYS A 64 -19.41 -20.00 -12.37
C LYS A 64 -18.59 -20.04 -13.65
N ARG A 65 -17.44 -19.36 -13.71
CA ARG A 65 -16.57 -19.38 -14.89
C ARG A 65 -15.84 -20.71 -15.04
N GLY A 66 -15.56 -21.38 -13.92
CA GLY A 66 -14.76 -22.60 -13.89
C GLY A 66 -13.33 -22.35 -14.38
N GLY A 67 -12.39 -23.21 -13.97
CA GLY A 67 -11.04 -23.18 -14.52
C GLY A 67 -9.95 -23.63 -13.55
N ALA A 68 -8.72 -23.65 -14.06
CA ALA A 68 -7.54 -24.07 -13.32
C ALA A 68 -7.27 -23.23 -12.05
N LEU A 69 -7.82 -22.02 -11.96
CA LEU A 69 -7.55 -21.10 -10.85
C LEU A 69 -8.50 -21.27 -9.68
N ASP A 70 -9.77 -21.61 -9.94
CA ASP A 70 -10.65 -22.11 -8.88
C ASP A 70 -10.07 -23.42 -8.31
N GLN A 71 -9.57 -24.31 -9.16
CA GLN A 71 -8.87 -25.53 -8.71
C GLN A 71 -7.66 -25.24 -7.82
N ASN A 72 -6.79 -24.31 -8.22
CA ASN A 72 -5.62 -23.92 -7.43
C ASN A 72 -6.01 -23.29 -6.07
N LEU A 73 -7.02 -22.43 -6.07
CA LEU A 73 -7.51 -21.80 -4.85
C LEU A 73 -8.15 -22.83 -3.90
N GLN A 74 -8.96 -23.75 -4.43
CA GLN A 74 -9.53 -24.85 -3.64
C GLN A 74 -8.43 -25.75 -3.08
N ALA A 75 -7.41 -26.09 -3.87
CA ALA A 75 -6.29 -26.90 -3.41
C ALA A 75 -5.53 -26.20 -2.26
N TYR A 76 -5.24 -24.90 -2.40
CA TYR A 76 -4.64 -24.11 -1.32
C TYR A 76 -5.52 -24.07 -0.07
N ALA A 77 -6.83 -23.87 -0.22
CA ALA A 77 -7.80 -23.88 0.88
C ALA A 77 -7.87 -25.24 1.60
N GLU A 78 -7.84 -26.34 0.85
CA GLU A 78 -7.78 -27.70 1.38
C GLU A 78 -6.48 -27.92 2.18
N GLY A 79 -5.34 -27.48 1.65
CA GLY A 79 -4.07 -27.48 2.36
C GLY A 79 -4.13 -26.69 3.67
N LEU A 80 -4.80 -25.54 3.67
CA LEU A 80 -5.04 -24.75 4.88
C LEU A 80 -6.05 -25.38 5.87
N ALA A 81 -6.77 -26.43 5.45
CA ALA A 81 -7.92 -26.98 6.18
C ALA A 81 -8.98 -25.89 6.50
N ARG A 82 -9.28 -25.05 5.51
CA ARG A 82 -10.24 -23.94 5.60
C ARG A 82 -11.24 -23.95 4.44
N PRO A 83 -12.44 -23.38 4.63
CA PRO A 83 -13.36 -23.18 3.52
C PRO A 83 -12.73 -22.30 2.44
N GLY A 84 -12.95 -22.63 1.17
CA GLY A 84 -12.46 -21.83 0.04
C GLY A 84 -12.98 -20.39 0.09
N GLU A 85 -14.17 -20.16 0.65
CA GLU A 85 -14.72 -18.80 0.84
C GLU A 85 -13.83 -17.90 1.71
N ASP A 86 -13.20 -18.43 2.76
CA ASP A 86 -12.34 -17.62 3.65
C ASP A 86 -11.11 -17.10 2.90
N ILE A 87 -10.53 -17.95 2.04
CA ILE A 87 -9.34 -17.60 1.26
C ILE A 87 -9.71 -16.58 0.19
N ALA A 88 -10.79 -16.86 -0.51
CA ALA A 88 -11.25 -16.03 -1.59
C ALA A 88 -11.72 -14.66 -1.07
N TYR A 89 -12.30 -14.63 0.14
CA TYR A 89 -12.56 -13.40 0.89
C TYR A 89 -11.27 -12.62 1.15
N ALA A 90 -10.24 -13.25 1.72
CA ALA A 90 -8.97 -12.57 1.99
C ALA A 90 -8.31 -11.96 0.74
N LEU A 91 -8.46 -12.61 -0.42
CA LEU A 91 -7.88 -12.16 -1.69
C LEU A 91 -8.70 -11.07 -2.38
N LEU A 92 -10.03 -11.16 -2.39
CA LEU A 92 -10.91 -10.19 -3.04
C LEU A 92 -11.11 -8.92 -2.23
N LEU A 93 -10.97 -9.02 -0.92
CA LEU A 93 -11.36 -7.94 -0.05
C LEU A 93 -10.52 -6.66 -0.29
N PRO A 94 -9.17 -6.70 -0.44
CA PRO A 94 -8.40 -5.53 -0.86
C PRO A 94 -8.82 -4.97 -2.23
N GLU A 95 -9.26 -5.83 -3.15
CA GLU A 95 -9.71 -5.46 -4.49
C GLU A 95 -11.02 -4.69 -4.45
N ILE A 96 -11.99 -5.15 -3.68
CA ILE A 96 -13.31 -4.50 -3.58
C ILE A 96 -13.18 -3.10 -3.00
N LEU A 97 -12.33 -2.89 -1.98
CA LEU A 97 -12.08 -1.57 -1.38
C LEU A 97 -11.65 -0.49 -2.34
N ALA A 98 -10.96 -0.86 -3.43
CA ALA A 98 -10.50 0.08 -4.44
C ALA A 98 -11.65 0.88 -5.08
N CYS A 99 -12.89 0.37 -5.02
CA CYS A 99 -14.06 1.01 -5.62
C CYS A 99 -15.25 1.25 -4.68
N MET A 100 -15.11 0.96 -3.38
CA MET A 100 -16.25 1.03 -2.46
C MET A 100 -16.70 2.43 -2.12
N SER A 101 -15.83 3.42 -2.29
CA SER A 101 -16.10 4.85 -2.07
C SER A 101 -17.37 5.33 -2.77
N LYS A 102 -17.69 4.78 -3.96
CA LYS A 102 -18.91 5.09 -4.71
C LYS A 102 -20.19 4.57 -4.06
N TRP A 103 -20.16 3.30 -3.64
CA TRP A 103 -21.35 2.55 -3.23
C TRP A 103 -21.63 2.67 -1.75
N LEU A 104 -20.55 2.76 -0.98
CA LEU A 104 -20.49 2.84 0.46
C LEU A 104 -19.36 3.84 0.79
N PRO A 105 -19.61 5.16 0.65
CA PRO A 105 -18.65 6.23 1.03
C PRO A 105 -18.22 6.15 2.51
N GLY A 106 -18.81 5.20 3.24
CA GLY A 106 -18.51 4.78 4.59
C GLY A 106 -17.52 3.63 4.78
N ILE A 107 -16.81 3.14 3.78
CA ILE A 107 -15.83 2.07 4.02
C ILE A 107 -14.43 2.66 3.97
N PRO A 108 -13.61 2.48 5.02
CA PRO A 108 -12.23 2.94 5.00
C PRO A 108 -11.51 2.29 3.82
N ALA A 109 -11.08 3.09 2.85
CA ALA A 109 -10.13 2.65 1.85
C ALA A 109 -8.82 2.29 2.56
N GLY A 110 -8.52 0.99 2.63
CA GLY A 110 -7.19 0.51 2.98
C GLY A 110 -6.30 0.55 1.75
N ILE A 111 -5.05 1.01 1.91
CA ILE A 111 -4.16 1.26 0.77
C ILE A 111 -2.95 0.34 0.74
N LEU A 112 -2.66 -0.15 -0.45
CA LEU A 112 -1.35 -0.56 -0.93
C LEU A 112 -0.62 0.65 -1.53
N GLY A 113 0.11 1.41 -0.71
CA GLY A 113 0.93 2.53 -1.20
C GLY A 113 2.14 1.92 -1.89
N CYS A 114 2.43 2.20 -3.15
CA CYS A 114 3.52 1.52 -3.84
C CYS A 114 4.36 2.52 -4.63
N SER A 115 5.61 2.14 -4.85
CA SER A 115 6.55 2.88 -5.71
C SER A 115 7.31 1.87 -6.55
N SER A 116 7.36 2.11 -7.86
CA SER A 116 8.12 1.33 -8.83
C SER A 116 9.13 2.23 -9.52
N TYR A 117 10.34 1.71 -9.69
CA TYR A 117 11.43 2.36 -10.40
C TYR A 117 11.92 1.42 -11.49
N PHE A 118 12.12 1.96 -12.70
CA PHE A 118 12.74 1.23 -13.79
C PHE A 118 14.00 1.96 -14.24
N PHE A 119 15.10 1.23 -14.36
CA PHE A 119 16.38 1.80 -14.72
C PHE A 119 17.29 0.76 -15.37
N TYR A 120 18.34 1.25 -16.02
CA TYR A 120 19.36 0.39 -16.61
C TYR A 120 20.49 0.21 -15.60
N ASP A 121 20.83 -1.05 -15.28
CA ASP A 121 22.04 -1.34 -14.52
C ASP A 121 23.24 -1.30 -15.47
N GLU A 122 24.12 -0.32 -15.27
CA GLU A 122 25.25 -0.05 -16.17
C GLU A 122 26.41 -1.04 -15.96
N GLU A 123 26.52 -1.66 -14.79
CA GLU A 123 27.53 -2.68 -14.49
C GLU A 123 27.11 -4.03 -15.08
N GLU A 124 25.83 -4.34 -14.94
CA GLU A 124 25.23 -5.62 -15.34
C GLU A 124 24.61 -5.58 -16.76
N ASN A 125 24.69 -4.43 -17.43
CA ASN A 125 24.18 -4.14 -18.78
C ASN A 125 22.77 -4.69 -19.04
N SER A 126 21.83 -4.41 -18.13
CA SER A 126 20.50 -5.03 -18.12
C SER A 126 19.43 -4.15 -17.47
N PRO A 127 18.14 -4.30 -17.87
CA PRO A 127 17.04 -3.57 -17.26
C PRO A 127 16.74 -4.08 -15.85
N VAL A 128 16.41 -3.16 -14.95
CA VAL A 128 16.05 -3.44 -13.56
C VAL A 128 14.74 -2.79 -13.19
N HIS A 129 13.93 -3.52 -12.43
CA HIS A 129 12.74 -3.01 -11.75
C HIS A 129 12.95 -3.05 -10.24
N ALA A 130 12.97 -1.89 -9.59
CA ALA A 130 12.93 -1.78 -8.13
C ALA A 130 11.53 -1.43 -7.63
N ARG A 131 11.14 -2.00 -6.51
CA ARG A 131 9.84 -1.76 -5.90
C ARG A 131 9.94 -1.50 -4.41
N VAL A 132 9.13 -0.55 -3.94
CA VAL A 132 8.70 -0.40 -2.55
C VAL A 132 7.22 -0.78 -2.48
N LEU A 133 6.90 -1.81 -1.72
CA LEU A 133 5.54 -2.23 -1.36
C LEU A 133 5.20 -1.65 0.00
N ASP A 134 4.32 -0.67 0.06
CA ASP A 134 3.63 -0.28 1.29
C ASP A 134 2.30 -1.01 1.38
N PHE A 135 2.03 -1.58 2.55
CA PHE A 135 0.80 -2.31 2.81
C PHE A 135 0.51 -2.28 4.32
N PRO A 136 -0.76 -2.18 4.79
CA PRO A 136 -1.04 -2.01 6.20
C PRO A 136 -1.17 -3.38 6.87
N LEU A 137 -0.14 -4.23 6.72
CA LEU A 137 -0.12 -5.60 7.28
C LEU A 137 1.10 -5.83 8.20
N LEU A 138 1.46 -4.82 9.01
CA LEU A 138 2.54 -4.97 10.00
C LEU A 138 2.28 -6.16 10.93
N GLY A 139 3.29 -6.97 11.18
CA GLY A 139 3.22 -8.10 12.10
C GLY A 139 2.68 -9.38 11.46
N SER A 140 1.79 -9.31 10.47
CA SER A 140 1.37 -10.50 9.71
C SER A 140 2.20 -10.70 8.44
N TYR A 141 2.47 -9.64 7.67
CA TYR A 141 3.24 -9.74 6.44
C TYR A 141 4.73 -9.98 6.73
N ASP A 142 5.36 -9.12 7.54
CA ASP A 142 6.81 -9.14 7.79
C ASP A 142 7.25 -10.35 8.62
N SER A 143 6.35 -10.96 9.40
CA SER A 143 6.62 -12.22 10.10
C SER A 143 6.53 -13.45 9.18
N GLY A 144 5.68 -13.39 8.14
CA GLY A 144 5.47 -14.45 7.16
C GLY A 144 6.25 -14.26 5.84
N GLU A 145 7.14 -13.27 5.76
CA GLU A 145 7.88 -12.91 4.56
C GLU A 145 8.67 -14.08 3.97
N ARG A 146 8.57 -14.23 2.65
CA ARG A 146 9.22 -15.31 1.89
C ARG A 146 9.41 -14.96 0.42
N CYS A 147 10.24 -15.74 -0.26
CA CYS A 147 10.21 -15.85 -1.70
C CYS A 147 9.65 -17.20 -2.14
N VAL A 148 8.98 -17.23 -3.29
CA VAL A 148 8.40 -18.43 -3.87
C VAL A 148 8.79 -18.52 -5.34
N THR A 149 9.28 -19.68 -5.78
CA THR A 149 9.51 -20.00 -7.18
C THR A 149 8.42 -20.95 -7.66
N TYR A 150 7.69 -20.56 -8.70
CA TYR A 150 6.64 -21.36 -9.35
C TYR A 150 7.20 -21.88 -10.67
N GLN A 151 7.43 -23.18 -10.75
CA GLN A 151 7.96 -23.89 -11.90
C GLN A 151 6.93 -24.92 -12.38
N PHE A 152 5.90 -24.41 -13.04
CA PHE A 152 4.81 -25.23 -13.57
C PHE A 152 5.08 -25.60 -15.03
N LYS A 153 4.56 -26.76 -15.44
CA LYS A 153 4.78 -27.28 -16.79
C LYS A 153 4.22 -26.32 -17.86
N ASP A 154 4.95 -26.17 -18.96
CA ASP A 154 4.56 -25.40 -20.15
C ASP A 154 4.28 -23.91 -19.86
N ARG A 155 4.93 -23.35 -18.83
CA ARG A 155 4.81 -21.95 -18.39
C ARG A 155 6.18 -21.39 -18.02
N PRO A 156 6.39 -20.06 -18.11
CA PRO A 156 7.57 -19.41 -17.57
C PRO A 156 7.74 -19.72 -16.07
N THR A 157 8.98 -19.88 -15.62
CA THR A 157 9.29 -19.95 -14.20
C THR A 157 9.10 -18.58 -13.58
N ILE A 158 8.28 -18.48 -12.53
CA ILE A 158 8.00 -17.22 -11.84
C ILE A 158 8.73 -17.21 -10.50
N PHE A 159 9.52 -16.18 -10.23
CA PHE A 159 10.06 -15.88 -8.91
C PHE A 159 9.31 -14.69 -8.31
N SER A 160 8.76 -14.83 -7.09
CA SER A 160 8.01 -13.74 -6.44
C SER A 160 8.38 -13.54 -4.98
N TYR A 161 8.28 -12.29 -4.53
CA TYR A 161 8.24 -11.94 -3.11
C TYR A 161 6.79 -11.93 -2.60
N GLY A 162 6.57 -12.50 -1.43
CA GLY A 162 5.26 -12.54 -0.80
C GLY A 162 5.33 -12.83 0.69
N SER A 163 4.18 -13.15 1.27
CA SER A 163 4.05 -13.55 2.66
C SER A 163 3.06 -14.71 2.79
N VAL A 164 3.04 -15.34 3.96
CA VAL A 164 2.04 -16.35 4.34
C VAL A 164 0.63 -15.82 4.09
N GLY A 165 -0.21 -16.62 3.44
CA GLY A 165 -1.59 -16.26 3.11
C GLY A 165 -1.79 -15.60 1.75
N PHE A 166 -0.69 -15.29 1.04
CA PHE A 166 -0.72 -14.88 -0.36
C PHE A 166 -0.22 -16.05 -1.21
N ALA A 167 -1.16 -16.76 -1.85
CA ALA A 167 -0.86 -17.95 -2.63
C ALA A 167 -0.26 -17.63 -4.01
N TYR A 168 -0.71 -16.55 -4.64
CA TYR A 168 -0.30 -16.20 -6.00
C TYR A 168 0.94 -15.29 -6.04
N PRO A 169 1.75 -15.32 -7.11
CA PRO A 169 2.87 -14.41 -7.35
C PRO A 169 2.39 -13.00 -7.75
N SER A 170 1.48 -12.42 -6.98
CA SER A 170 0.59 -11.36 -7.46
C SER A 170 0.97 -9.95 -7.03
N LEU A 171 1.99 -9.80 -6.20
CA LEU A 171 2.47 -8.49 -5.79
C LEU A 171 3.73 -8.14 -6.57
N THR A 172 4.87 -8.75 -6.24
CA THR A 172 6.19 -8.40 -6.82
C THR A 172 6.84 -9.66 -7.38
N ALA A 173 7.06 -9.71 -8.69
CA ALA A 173 7.54 -10.93 -9.34
C ALA A 173 8.41 -10.64 -10.57
N MET A 174 9.19 -11.64 -10.98
CA MET A 174 9.87 -11.69 -12.27
C MET A 174 9.87 -13.11 -12.84
N THR A 175 10.04 -13.23 -14.15
CA THR A 175 10.02 -14.51 -14.87
C THR A 175 11.37 -14.83 -15.50
N ASP A 176 11.60 -16.11 -15.80
CA ASP A 176 12.75 -16.57 -16.59
C ASP A 176 12.70 -16.12 -18.06
N SER A 177 11.53 -15.67 -18.54
CA SER A 177 11.37 -14.99 -19.82
C SER A 177 11.85 -13.53 -19.82
N GLY A 178 12.35 -13.01 -18.69
CA GLY A 178 12.88 -11.66 -18.59
C GLY A 178 11.84 -10.57 -18.29
N VAL A 179 10.65 -10.95 -17.85
CA VAL A 179 9.58 -10.03 -17.45
C VAL A 179 9.71 -9.69 -15.96
N THR A 180 9.46 -8.44 -15.59
CA THR A 180 9.25 -8.04 -14.19
C THR A 180 7.84 -7.51 -13.98
N PHE A 181 7.36 -7.51 -12.74
CA PHE A 181 5.99 -7.13 -12.42
C PHE A 181 5.83 -6.49 -11.06
N ALA A 182 4.99 -5.45 -11.02
CA ALA A 182 4.47 -4.84 -9.81
C ALA A 182 2.98 -4.46 -9.94
N LEU A 183 2.16 -4.98 -9.03
CA LEU A 183 0.77 -4.58 -8.86
C LEU A 183 0.61 -3.34 -7.96
N HIS A 184 -0.07 -2.29 -8.42
CA HIS A 184 -0.36 -1.08 -7.63
C HIS A 184 -1.86 -0.87 -7.51
N GLN A 185 -2.36 -0.68 -6.29
CA GLN A 185 -3.77 -0.38 -6.07
C GLN A 185 -4.07 1.05 -6.52
N LYS A 186 -5.21 1.23 -7.19
CA LYS A 186 -5.74 2.52 -7.64
C LYS A 186 -7.14 2.70 -7.09
N PHE A 187 -7.58 3.95 -6.97
CA PHE A 187 -8.91 4.26 -6.43
C PHE A 187 -9.75 4.92 -7.51
N THR A 188 -10.82 4.24 -7.90
CA THR A 188 -11.83 4.76 -8.84
C THR A 188 -13.20 4.20 -8.51
N ASP A 189 -14.22 4.73 -9.18
CA ASP A 189 -15.61 4.30 -9.08
C ASP A 189 -15.98 3.05 -9.91
N VAL A 190 -14.98 2.37 -10.50
CA VAL A 190 -15.20 1.23 -11.38
C VAL A 190 -15.37 -0.07 -10.60
N PHE A 191 -16.52 -0.71 -10.80
CA PHE A 191 -16.82 -2.04 -10.28
C PHE A 191 -17.44 -2.89 -11.38
N ASN A 192 -16.74 -3.95 -11.78
CA ASN A 192 -17.18 -4.95 -12.73
C ASN A 192 -17.32 -6.30 -12.01
N PRO A 193 -18.52 -6.71 -11.56
CA PRO A 193 -18.68 -7.99 -10.85
C PRO A 193 -18.33 -9.20 -11.72
N SER A 194 -18.35 -9.03 -13.05
CA SER A 194 -17.89 -9.99 -14.04
C SER A 194 -16.40 -9.79 -14.41
N GLY A 195 -15.62 -9.10 -13.59
CA GLY A 195 -14.17 -9.07 -13.72
C GLY A 195 -13.51 -10.37 -13.28
N ILE A 196 -12.25 -10.56 -13.66
CA ILE A 196 -11.37 -11.56 -13.05
C ILE A 196 -10.73 -10.91 -11.82
N PRO A 197 -10.74 -11.58 -10.66
CA PRO A 197 -10.05 -11.09 -9.46
C PRO A 197 -8.59 -10.74 -9.77
N ILE A 198 -8.10 -9.61 -9.28
CA ILE A 198 -6.82 -9.04 -9.72
C ILE A 198 -5.65 -9.99 -9.49
N PHE A 199 -5.59 -10.68 -8.35
CA PHE A 199 -4.49 -11.61 -8.06
C PHE A 199 -4.53 -12.85 -8.97
N GLU A 200 -5.72 -13.27 -9.38
CA GLU A 200 -5.93 -14.34 -10.36
C GLU A 200 -5.50 -13.87 -11.76
N LEU A 201 -5.96 -12.69 -12.18
CA LEU A 201 -5.62 -12.07 -13.45
C LEU A 201 -4.11 -11.92 -13.60
N VAL A 202 -3.41 -11.47 -12.56
CA VAL A 202 -1.96 -11.32 -12.55
C VAL A 202 -1.25 -12.67 -12.68
N PHE A 203 -1.73 -13.70 -11.99
CA PHE A 203 -1.10 -15.02 -12.11
C PHE A 203 -1.28 -15.61 -13.52
N GLN A 204 -2.44 -15.39 -14.15
CA GLN A 204 -2.65 -15.73 -15.57
C GLN A 204 -1.68 -14.96 -16.46
N LEU A 205 -1.63 -13.63 -16.31
CA LEU A 205 -0.76 -12.74 -17.08
C LEU A 205 0.71 -13.22 -17.03
N LEU A 206 1.27 -13.39 -15.82
CA LEU A 206 2.66 -13.84 -15.64
C LEU A 206 2.93 -15.25 -16.15
N SER A 207 1.89 -16.08 -16.24
CA SER A 207 2.01 -17.44 -16.78
C SER A 207 1.97 -17.48 -18.31
N SER A 208 1.57 -16.40 -18.99
CA SER A 208 1.22 -16.45 -20.41
C SER A 208 1.88 -15.39 -21.29
N VAL A 209 2.65 -14.45 -20.73
CA VAL A 209 3.24 -13.34 -21.51
C VAL A 209 4.75 -13.25 -21.35
N ASP A 210 5.42 -12.91 -22.45
CA ASP A 210 6.87 -12.67 -22.51
C ASP A 210 7.24 -11.29 -23.06
N SER A 211 6.26 -10.54 -23.55
CA SER A 211 6.48 -9.31 -24.31
C SER A 211 5.40 -8.25 -24.04
N TYR A 212 5.75 -6.99 -24.31
CA TYR A 212 4.89 -5.84 -24.13
C TYR A 212 3.54 -5.99 -24.85
N ASP A 213 3.57 -6.39 -26.11
CA ASP A 213 2.37 -6.48 -26.95
C ASP A 213 1.43 -7.59 -26.48
N GLN A 214 1.97 -8.76 -26.12
CA GLN A 214 1.19 -9.85 -25.53
C GLN A 214 0.56 -9.44 -24.20
N ALA A 215 1.29 -8.73 -23.34
CA ALA A 215 0.76 -8.24 -22.07
C ALA A 215 -0.40 -7.26 -22.29
N LEU A 216 -0.24 -6.29 -23.20
CA LEU A 216 -1.29 -5.32 -23.50
C LEU A 216 -2.52 -6.00 -24.13
N GLU A 217 -2.32 -6.95 -25.04
CA GLU A 217 -3.41 -7.73 -25.63
C GLU A 217 -4.13 -8.58 -24.58
N PHE A 218 -3.40 -9.20 -23.67
CA PHE A 218 -3.95 -9.96 -22.56
C PHE A 218 -4.87 -9.08 -21.70
N LEU A 219 -4.39 -7.91 -21.27
CA LEU A 219 -5.17 -7.01 -20.42
C LEU A 219 -6.45 -6.52 -21.10
N LYS A 220 -6.41 -6.25 -22.40
CA LYS A 220 -7.60 -5.83 -23.18
C LYS A 220 -8.67 -6.93 -23.30
N LYS A 221 -8.28 -8.20 -23.21
CA LYS A 221 -9.19 -9.35 -23.33
C LYS A 221 -9.74 -9.84 -21.97
N ASN A 222 -9.06 -9.49 -20.88
CA ASN A 222 -9.32 -10.05 -19.56
C ASN A 222 -9.67 -8.93 -18.58
N PRO A 223 -10.96 -8.60 -18.41
CA PRO A 223 -11.37 -7.48 -17.56
C PRO A 223 -11.10 -7.75 -16.07
N SER A 224 -10.79 -6.71 -15.29
CA SER A 224 -10.61 -6.78 -13.83
C SER A 224 -11.92 -6.52 -13.07
N VAL A 225 -11.98 -6.83 -11.76
CA VAL A 225 -13.16 -6.46 -10.93
C VAL A 225 -13.15 -4.97 -10.60
N THR A 226 -12.00 -4.44 -10.22
CA THR A 226 -11.82 -3.01 -9.88
C THR A 226 -10.57 -2.43 -10.53
N THR A 227 -10.29 -1.15 -10.30
CA THR A 227 -9.12 -0.50 -10.91
C THR A 227 -7.81 -0.84 -10.22
N TRP A 228 -6.83 -1.26 -11.00
CA TRP A 228 -5.46 -1.52 -10.56
C TRP A 228 -4.48 -1.06 -11.64
N ALA A 229 -3.26 -0.70 -11.24
CA ALA A 229 -2.16 -0.60 -12.20
C ALA A 229 -1.27 -1.83 -12.20
N ILE A 230 -0.84 -2.16 -13.41
CA ILE A 230 0.11 -3.21 -13.73
C ILE A 230 1.33 -2.54 -14.33
N TYR A 231 2.45 -2.63 -13.61
CA TYR A 231 3.74 -2.11 -14.05
C TYR A 231 4.69 -3.26 -14.36
N MET A 232 5.14 -3.33 -15.61
CA MET A 232 5.98 -4.41 -16.11
C MET A 232 7.16 -3.87 -16.90
N SER A 233 8.30 -4.55 -16.81
CA SER A 233 9.40 -4.37 -17.76
C SER A 233 9.64 -5.65 -18.55
N PHE A 234 10.18 -5.50 -19.75
CA PHE A 234 10.46 -6.59 -20.69
C PHE A 234 11.95 -6.67 -21.05
N PRO A 235 12.42 -7.77 -21.66
CA PRO A 235 13.83 -7.96 -22.00
C PRO A 235 14.44 -6.85 -22.87
N ASP A 236 13.63 -6.25 -23.74
CA ASP A 236 14.03 -5.14 -24.63
C ASP A 236 14.08 -3.77 -23.93
N GLY A 237 13.84 -3.74 -22.62
CA GLY A 237 13.81 -2.52 -21.82
C GLY A 237 12.53 -1.71 -21.96
N LYS A 238 11.53 -2.16 -22.72
CA LYS A 238 10.20 -1.53 -22.71
C LYS A 238 9.56 -1.70 -21.34
N VAL A 239 8.79 -0.70 -20.94
CA VAL A 239 8.01 -0.69 -19.72
C VAL A 239 6.55 -0.44 -20.06
N LEU A 240 5.67 -1.32 -19.59
CA LEU A 240 4.23 -1.15 -19.61
C LEU A 240 3.80 -0.53 -18.29
N ALA A 241 3.15 0.63 -18.37
CA ALA A 241 2.42 1.25 -17.28
C ALA A 241 0.93 1.28 -17.61
N ALA A 242 0.14 0.36 -17.06
CA ALA A 242 -1.26 0.22 -17.46
C ALA A 242 -2.22 0.23 -16.27
N ASP A 243 -3.23 1.08 -16.34
CA ASP A 243 -4.44 0.97 -15.51
C ASP A 243 -5.42 0.01 -16.19
N ILE A 244 -5.79 -1.07 -15.50
CA ILE A 244 -6.92 -1.91 -15.86
C ILE A 244 -8.10 -1.57 -14.95
N ALA A 245 -9.21 -1.17 -15.55
CA ALA A 245 -10.40 -0.67 -14.85
C ALA A 245 -11.66 -1.34 -15.43
N GLY A 246 -12.00 -2.52 -14.92
CA GLY A 246 -13.10 -3.27 -15.51
C GLY A 246 -12.70 -3.79 -16.89
N ASP A 247 -13.48 -3.45 -17.90
CA ASP A 247 -13.21 -3.74 -19.32
C ASP A 247 -12.34 -2.67 -20.01
N GLN A 248 -12.02 -1.58 -19.31
CA GLN A 248 -11.19 -0.51 -19.85
C GLN A 248 -9.72 -0.74 -19.50
N VAL A 249 -8.84 -0.50 -20.47
CA VAL A 249 -7.39 -0.50 -20.29
C VAL A 249 -6.84 0.81 -20.81
N TYR A 250 -6.15 1.55 -19.94
CA TYR A 250 -5.33 2.68 -20.32
C TYR A 250 -3.87 2.30 -20.12
N ALA A 251 -3.02 2.52 -21.13
CA ALA A 251 -1.63 2.09 -21.09
C ALA A 251 -0.69 3.17 -21.62
N ASN A 252 0.39 3.40 -20.88
CA ASN A 252 1.54 4.19 -21.26
C ASN A 252 2.74 3.26 -21.52
N ALA A 253 3.49 3.55 -22.58
CA ALA A 253 4.76 2.88 -22.86
C ALA A 253 5.92 3.78 -22.44
N HIS A 254 6.93 3.19 -21.80
CA HIS A 254 8.21 3.84 -21.56
C HIS A 254 9.36 2.96 -22.04
N GLN A 255 10.55 3.54 -22.13
CA GLN A 255 11.77 2.83 -22.48
C GLN A 255 12.83 3.08 -21.40
N ILE A 256 13.42 2.01 -20.90
CA ILE A 256 14.58 2.08 -20.01
C ILE A 256 15.79 2.51 -20.84
N GLU A 257 16.47 3.57 -20.37
CA GLU A 257 17.66 4.13 -21.00
C GLU A 257 18.78 4.30 -19.96
N PRO A 258 20.06 4.16 -20.34
CA PRO A 258 21.18 4.46 -19.46
C PRO A 258 21.12 5.89 -18.88
N GLY A 259 21.54 6.04 -17.61
CA GLY A 259 21.49 7.32 -16.91
C GLY A 259 20.10 7.89 -16.61
N LYS A 260 19.00 7.17 -16.91
CA LYS A 260 17.63 7.60 -16.61
C LYS A 260 16.93 6.61 -15.68
N VAL A 261 15.95 7.13 -14.95
CA VAL A 261 15.10 6.34 -14.05
C VAL A 261 13.65 6.76 -14.26
N ILE A 262 12.80 5.80 -14.58
CA ILE A 262 11.34 5.97 -14.63
C ILE A 262 10.80 5.69 -13.23
N TYR A 263 9.94 6.56 -12.72
CA TYR A 263 9.29 6.39 -11.41
C TYR A 263 7.78 6.42 -11.57
N LEU A 264 7.11 5.41 -11.02
CA LEU A 264 5.66 5.25 -11.00
C LEU A 264 5.16 4.95 -9.58
N ASN A 265 3.96 5.41 -9.24
CA ASN A 265 3.34 5.17 -7.93
C ASN A 265 1.82 4.96 -8.06
N ASN A 266 1.04 5.21 -7.01
CA ASN A 266 -0.41 5.00 -7.05
C ASN A 266 -1.20 6.03 -7.88
N GLN A 267 -0.56 6.99 -8.55
CA GLN A 267 -1.25 7.96 -9.42
C GLN A 267 -1.88 7.27 -10.64
N LEU A 268 -3.15 7.53 -10.94
CA LEU A 268 -3.80 7.00 -12.14
C LEU A 268 -2.98 7.32 -13.40
N GLU A 269 -2.83 6.31 -14.26
CA GLU A 269 -2.20 6.44 -15.57
C GLU A 269 -3.12 7.17 -16.55
N ASP A 270 -4.44 6.96 -16.44
CA ASP A 270 -5.47 7.62 -17.26
C ASP A 270 -5.57 9.13 -16.94
N PRO A 271 -5.09 10.03 -17.81
CA PRO A 271 -5.09 11.47 -17.55
C PRO A 271 -6.49 12.10 -17.64
N THR A 272 -7.48 11.35 -18.13
CA THR A 272 -8.87 11.84 -18.22
C THR A 272 -9.60 11.76 -16.88
N LYS A 273 -9.04 11.02 -15.91
CA LYS A 273 -9.58 10.87 -14.56
C LYS A 273 -8.72 11.66 -13.57
N GLN A 274 -9.36 12.35 -12.64
CA GLN A 274 -8.68 13.06 -11.56
C GLN A 274 -8.71 12.20 -10.29
N GLN A 275 -7.56 11.99 -9.66
CA GLN A 275 -7.46 11.14 -8.47
C GLN A 275 -8.24 11.74 -7.29
N GLU A 276 -8.36 13.06 -7.24
CA GLU A 276 -9.06 13.84 -6.24
C GLU A 276 -10.58 13.66 -6.28
N ASP A 277 -11.12 13.09 -7.36
CA ASP A 277 -12.55 12.76 -7.47
C ASP A 277 -12.91 11.48 -6.69
N TYR A 278 -11.91 10.69 -6.29
CA TYR A 278 -12.09 9.40 -5.63
C TYR A 278 -11.46 9.41 -4.23
N LEU A 279 -12.10 8.72 -3.27
CA LEU A 279 -11.47 8.49 -1.96
C LEU A 279 -10.27 7.55 -2.10
N PRO A 280 -9.14 7.81 -1.42
CA PRO A 280 -8.90 8.92 -0.50
C PRO A 280 -8.60 10.23 -1.23
N TYR A 281 -9.22 11.33 -0.79
CA TYR A 281 -9.07 12.63 -1.42
C TYR A 281 -7.66 13.23 -1.27
N GLY A 282 -6.89 12.79 -0.26
CA GLY A 282 -5.49 13.17 -0.09
C GLY A 282 -4.51 12.44 -1.01
N MET A 283 -4.97 11.44 -1.78
CA MET A 283 -4.09 10.53 -2.53
C MET A 283 -3.25 11.24 -3.59
N SER A 284 -3.80 12.22 -4.31
CA SER A 284 -3.04 12.98 -5.31
C SER A 284 -1.88 13.74 -4.67
N ASP A 285 -2.15 14.51 -3.61
CA ASP A 285 -1.12 15.24 -2.86
C ASP A 285 -0.07 14.29 -2.28
N TYR A 286 -0.50 13.13 -1.75
CA TYR A 286 0.38 12.09 -1.25
C TYR A 286 1.32 11.55 -2.35
N ASN A 287 0.77 11.16 -3.51
CA ASN A 287 1.55 10.67 -4.64
C ASN A 287 2.52 11.73 -5.18
N GLN A 288 2.09 12.99 -5.29
CA GLN A 288 2.95 14.09 -5.72
C GLN A 288 4.11 14.32 -4.77
N MET A 289 3.89 14.26 -3.45
CA MET A 289 4.96 14.34 -2.46
C MET A 289 5.97 13.20 -2.65
N ARG A 290 5.50 11.97 -2.85
CA ARG A 290 6.36 10.80 -3.10
C ARG A 290 7.15 10.93 -4.39
N CYS A 291 6.55 11.43 -5.48
CA CYS A 291 7.24 11.76 -6.73
C CYS A 291 8.39 12.75 -6.48
N ARG A 292 8.15 13.84 -5.75
CA ARG A 292 9.19 14.83 -5.45
C ARG A 292 10.34 14.21 -4.64
N SER A 293 10.02 13.39 -3.63
CA SER A 293 11.03 12.69 -2.83
C SER A 293 11.83 11.69 -3.68
N ALA A 294 11.15 10.90 -4.50
CA ALA A 294 11.77 9.95 -5.43
C ALA A 294 12.73 10.66 -6.39
N SER A 295 12.30 11.74 -7.06
CA SER A 295 13.16 12.52 -7.97
C SER A 295 14.39 13.09 -7.27
N GLN A 296 14.26 13.58 -6.03
CA GLN A 296 15.41 14.04 -5.25
C GLN A 296 16.40 12.93 -4.89
N LYS A 297 15.92 11.72 -4.62
CA LYS A 297 16.79 10.55 -4.37
C LYS A 297 17.48 10.12 -5.65
N VAL A 298 16.73 9.97 -6.73
CA VAL A 298 17.25 9.61 -8.07
C VAL A 298 18.34 10.58 -8.51
N GLY A 299 18.10 11.90 -8.41
CA GLY A 299 19.10 12.91 -8.78
C GLY A 299 20.43 12.73 -8.03
N LYS A 300 20.38 12.51 -6.71
CA LYS A 300 21.59 12.26 -5.89
C LYS A 300 22.31 10.96 -6.22
N ILE A 301 21.62 9.96 -6.74
CA ILE A 301 22.24 8.70 -7.18
C ILE A 301 22.95 8.95 -8.52
N LEU A 302 22.25 9.57 -9.47
CA LEU A 302 22.80 9.90 -10.78
C LEU A 302 24.04 10.80 -10.70
N GLU A 303 24.06 11.77 -9.78
CA GLU A 303 25.22 12.63 -9.51
C GLU A 303 26.48 11.87 -9.07
N LYS A 304 26.34 10.68 -8.47
CA LYS A 304 27.48 9.88 -7.99
C LYS A 304 28.11 8.99 -9.06
N GLY A 305 27.48 8.91 -10.24
CA GLY A 305 27.90 8.06 -11.35
C GLY A 305 27.57 6.58 -11.13
N GLY A 306 27.09 5.93 -12.19
CA GLY A 306 26.76 4.51 -12.20
C GLY A 306 25.44 4.15 -11.51
N LEU A 307 24.49 3.62 -12.26
CA LEU A 307 23.31 2.96 -11.70
C LEU A 307 23.58 1.46 -11.55
N THR A 308 23.65 0.98 -10.30
CA THR A 308 23.71 -0.47 -10.01
C THR A 308 22.57 -0.85 -9.08
N GLN A 309 22.07 -2.09 -9.20
CA GLN A 309 20.98 -2.60 -8.35
C GLN A 309 21.23 -2.36 -6.86
N LYS A 310 22.45 -2.66 -6.41
CA LYS A 310 22.84 -2.55 -4.99
C LYS A 310 22.86 -1.10 -4.52
N ALA A 311 23.47 -0.19 -5.28
CA ALA A 311 23.50 1.22 -4.92
C ALA A 311 22.09 1.81 -4.91
N PHE A 312 21.28 1.41 -5.90
CA PHE A 312 19.91 1.88 -6.05
C PHE A 312 19.01 1.44 -4.89
N ILE A 313 18.98 0.14 -4.55
CA ILE A 313 18.14 -0.35 -3.44
C ILE A 313 18.53 0.33 -2.11
N GLN A 314 19.82 0.53 -1.84
CA GLN A 314 20.29 1.22 -0.64
C GLN A 314 19.78 2.66 -0.58
N ALA A 315 19.83 3.36 -1.70
CA ALA A 315 19.43 4.75 -1.78
C ALA A 315 17.90 4.94 -1.66
N ILE A 316 17.10 4.15 -2.40
CA ILE A 316 15.63 4.28 -2.34
C ILE A 316 15.09 3.83 -0.97
N SER A 317 15.71 2.83 -0.34
CA SER A 317 15.31 2.35 1.00
C SER A 317 15.82 3.19 2.17
N THR A 318 16.60 4.25 1.90
CA THR A 318 17.00 5.21 2.94
C THR A 318 16.04 6.40 2.93
N PRO A 319 15.23 6.62 3.98
CA PRO A 319 14.31 7.75 4.06
C PRO A 319 15.06 9.09 4.21
N SER A 320 14.40 10.18 3.81
CA SER A 320 14.85 11.56 4.01
C SER A 320 14.71 11.98 5.48
N SER A 321 15.57 11.46 6.35
CA SER A 321 15.54 11.69 7.80
C SER A 321 16.27 12.97 8.22
N LYS A 322 16.00 14.12 7.58
CA LYS A 322 16.64 15.40 7.96
C LYS A 322 15.96 15.96 9.20
N LYS A 323 16.73 16.17 10.27
CA LYS A 323 16.23 16.82 11.49
C LYS A 323 15.80 18.25 11.19
N SER A 324 14.55 18.57 11.52
CA SER A 324 13.93 19.89 11.38
C SER A 324 12.66 19.90 12.21
N THR A 325 12.47 20.92 13.04
CA THR A 325 11.21 21.16 13.76
C THR A 325 10.20 21.93 12.92
N LYS A 326 10.50 22.20 11.64
CA LYS A 326 9.63 22.88 10.69
C LYS A 326 9.25 21.93 9.56
N ILE A 327 7.97 21.90 9.20
CA ILE A 327 7.44 21.12 8.07
C ILE A 327 7.59 21.82 6.72
N LYS A 328 8.12 23.04 6.68
CA LYS A 328 8.22 23.83 5.45
C LYS A 328 8.97 23.02 4.38
N ASN A 329 8.33 22.77 3.25
CA ASN A 329 8.81 21.95 2.13
C ASN A 329 9.02 20.46 2.46
N TRP A 330 8.45 19.95 3.54
CA TRP A 330 8.41 18.50 3.80
C TRP A 330 7.57 17.80 2.73
N CYS A 331 7.98 16.60 2.36
CA CYS A 331 7.27 15.73 1.43
C CYS A 331 7.30 14.31 2.01
N ALA A 332 6.17 13.61 1.92
CA ALA A 332 6.14 12.17 2.12
C ALA A 332 7.21 11.48 1.26
N ASP A 333 7.93 10.55 1.87
CA ASP A 333 9.01 9.85 1.21
C ASP A 333 8.45 8.69 0.34
N SER A 334 9.23 8.25 -0.65
CA SER A 334 8.93 7.04 -1.42
C SER A 334 8.91 5.76 -0.56
N VAL A 335 9.65 5.74 0.55
CA VAL A 335 9.53 4.74 1.61
C VAL A 335 8.84 5.33 2.83
N THR A 336 7.81 4.65 3.32
CA THR A 336 6.84 5.20 4.28
C THR A 336 6.83 4.37 5.55
N PRO A 337 6.09 4.76 6.62
CA PRO A 337 5.88 3.87 7.76
C PRO A 337 5.33 2.51 7.36
N SER A 338 4.60 2.42 6.24
CA SER A 338 3.93 1.20 5.80
C SER A 338 4.75 0.36 4.83
N SER A 339 6.00 0.72 4.52
CA SER A 339 6.86 -0.07 3.62
C SER A 339 7.15 -1.45 4.20
N LEU A 340 6.50 -2.49 3.65
CA LEU A 340 6.59 -3.88 4.08
C LEU A 340 7.63 -4.67 3.30
N ALA A 341 7.86 -4.38 2.03
CA ALA A 341 8.87 -5.07 1.22
C ALA A 341 9.57 -4.09 0.27
N ILE A 342 10.89 -4.23 0.12
CA ILE A 342 11.66 -3.46 -0.86
C ILE A 342 12.60 -4.41 -1.59
N ALA A 343 12.51 -4.44 -2.91
CA ALA A 343 13.30 -5.34 -3.75
C ALA A 343 13.74 -4.69 -5.07
N THR A 344 14.80 -5.22 -5.67
CA THR A 344 15.15 -5.03 -7.09
C THR A 344 15.01 -6.36 -7.81
N LEU A 345 14.63 -6.33 -9.08
CA LEU A 345 14.43 -7.49 -9.93
C LEU A 345 15.25 -7.29 -11.20
N ASN A 346 16.14 -8.22 -11.49
CA ASN A 346 16.91 -8.28 -12.74
C ASN A 346 16.86 -9.71 -13.27
N PRO A 347 15.84 -10.03 -14.09
CA PRO A 347 15.65 -11.38 -14.58
C PRO A 347 16.71 -11.78 -15.61
N SER A 348 17.25 -10.83 -16.39
CA SER A 348 18.31 -11.08 -17.39
C SER A 348 19.53 -11.77 -16.77
N ASN A 349 19.89 -11.38 -15.54
CA ASN A 349 21.02 -11.96 -14.82
C ASN A 349 20.60 -12.94 -13.73
N GLY A 350 19.29 -13.22 -13.60
CA GLY A 350 18.75 -14.07 -12.55
C GLY A 350 19.12 -13.59 -11.14
N THR A 351 19.11 -12.27 -10.93
CA THR A 351 19.47 -11.62 -9.65
C THR A 351 18.36 -10.75 -9.09
N SER A 352 18.37 -10.59 -7.76
CA SER A 352 17.48 -9.70 -7.06
C SER A 352 18.14 -9.23 -5.76
N TYR A 353 17.92 -7.99 -5.36
CA TYR A 353 18.23 -7.54 -4.00
C TYR A 353 16.94 -7.38 -3.20
N PHE A 354 16.99 -7.70 -1.92
CA PHE A 354 15.87 -7.56 -0.99
C PHE A 354 16.35 -6.87 0.28
N LEU A 355 15.49 -6.06 0.90
CA LEU A 355 15.79 -5.45 2.19
C LEU A 355 15.32 -6.32 3.36
N PRO A 356 16.24 -6.97 4.12
CA PRO A 356 15.86 -7.85 5.23
C PRO A 356 15.48 -7.06 6.49
N GLY A 357 14.82 -7.72 7.43
CA GLY A 357 14.49 -7.18 8.75
C GLY A 357 13.02 -6.81 8.91
N GLN A 358 12.65 -6.28 10.08
CA GLN A 358 11.26 -5.90 10.36
C GLN A 358 10.86 -4.60 9.68
N ALA A 359 9.57 -4.48 9.36
CA ALA A 359 9.00 -3.24 8.85
C ALA A 359 9.03 -2.10 9.92
N PRO A 360 9.04 -0.81 9.53
CA PRO A 360 9.17 -0.32 8.16
C PRO A 360 10.52 -0.71 7.55
N LYS A 361 10.50 -1.14 6.29
CA LYS A 361 11.70 -1.58 5.58
C LYS A 361 12.58 -0.39 5.23
N TYR A 362 13.49 -0.04 6.14
CA TYR A 362 14.49 1.00 5.92
C TYR A 362 15.91 0.45 5.93
N TYR A 363 16.78 1.06 5.13
CA TYR A 363 18.17 0.66 5.05
C TYR A 363 18.89 0.85 6.37
N ARG A 364 19.41 -0.26 6.91
CA ARG A 364 20.18 -0.32 8.17
C ARG A 364 21.54 -1.01 7.99
N GLY A 365 22.15 -0.84 6.82
CA GLY A 365 23.53 -1.26 6.54
C GLY A 365 23.69 -2.63 5.88
N LYS A 366 22.59 -3.33 5.59
CA LYS A 366 22.59 -4.67 4.97
C LYS A 366 21.49 -4.79 3.93
N VAL A 367 21.78 -5.54 2.88
CA VAL A 367 20.83 -6.02 1.87
C VAL A 367 21.06 -7.51 1.66
N LEU A 368 20.03 -8.22 1.24
CA LEU A 368 20.11 -9.62 0.87
C LEU A 368 20.20 -9.71 -0.65
N LYS A 369 21.30 -10.22 -1.19
CA LYS A 369 21.42 -10.53 -2.61
C LYS A 369 20.91 -11.96 -2.84
N MET A 370 20.06 -12.10 -3.83
CA MET A 370 19.60 -13.34 -4.38
C MET A 370 20.22 -13.51 -5.76
N SER A 371 20.90 -14.64 -5.97
CA SER A 371 21.51 -15.01 -7.25
C SER A 371 20.98 -16.36 -7.71
N ARG A 372 21.06 -16.64 -9.01
CA ARG A 372 20.61 -17.91 -9.60
C ARG A 372 19.13 -18.20 -9.27
N VAL A 373 18.30 -17.15 -9.32
CA VAL A 373 16.89 -17.17 -8.87
C VAL A 373 16.02 -18.20 -9.59
N PHE A 374 16.34 -18.54 -10.84
CA PHE A 374 15.63 -19.54 -11.65
C PHE A 374 16.30 -20.92 -11.65
N GLU A 375 17.41 -21.10 -10.92
CA GLU A 375 18.14 -22.35 -10.79
C GLU A 375 18.14 -22.79 -9.30
N ASP A 376 19.34 -22.83 -8.71
CA ASP A 376 19.57 -23.03 -7.28
C ASP A 376 19.79 -21.68 -6.62
N LEU A 377 18.69 -21.08 -6.14
CA LEU A 377 18.69 -19.80 -5.45
C LEU A 377 19.79 -19.76 -4.36
N VAL A 378 20.74 -18.84 -4.52
CA VAL A 378 21.75 -18.55 -3.51
C VAL A 378 21.44 -17.20 -2.86
N GLN A 379 21.44 -17.17 -1.53
CA GLN A 379 21.23 -15.96 -0.75
C GLN A 379 22.51 -15.54 -0.04
N THR A 380 22.96 -14.31 -0.26
CA THR A 380 24.13 -13.74 0.40
C THR A 380 23.78 -12.40 1.06
N VAL A 381 24.18 -12.24 2.32
CA VAL A 381 24.02 -10.95 3.01
C VAL A 381 25.18 -10.05 2.63
N GLU A 382 24.86 -8.94 1.97
CA GLU A 382 25.84 -7.93 1.62
C GLU A 382 25.74 -6.74 2.57
N LYS A 383 26.86 -6.40 3.20
CA LYS A 383 26.99 -5.16 3.96
C LYS A 383 27.27 -4.03 2.98
N GLY A 384 26.50 -2.95 3.07
CA GLY A 384 26.74 -1.76 2.25
C GLY A 384 27.45 -0.68 3.05
N LYS A 385 28.30 0.08 2.35
CA LYS A 385 28.87 1.34 2.86
C LYS A 385 27.88 2.45 2.51
N GLY A 386 27.44 3.24 3.48
CA GLY A 386 26.49 4.33 3.20
C GLY A 386 25.80 4.87 4.43
N LYS A 387 25.01 5.93 4.22
CA LYS A 387 24.17 6.52 5.27
C LYS A 387 23.08 5.52 5.62
N VAL A 388 23.03 5.12 6.89
CA VAL A 388 21.95 4.29 7.44
C VAL A 388 20.88 5.18 8.05
N THR A 389 19.68 4.61 8.21
CA THR A 389 18.57 5.29 8.88
C THR A 389 18.89 5.49 10.37
N PRO A 390 18.76 6.72 10.90
CA PRO A 390 18.93 6.97 12.34
C PRO A 390 17.96 6.15 13.18
N GLU A 391 18.43 5.60 14.30
CA GLU A 391 17.62 4.70 15.13
C GLU A 391 16.34 5.37 15.66
N ALA A 392 16.46 6.60 16.16
CA ALA A 392 15.30 7.35 16.65
C ALA A 392 14.23 7.55 15.56
N PHE A 393 14.65 7.86 14.32
CA PHE A 393 13.72 7.98 13.20
C PHE A 393 13.05 6.65 12.88
N TYR A 394 13.82 5.56 12.81
CA TYR A 394 13.28 4.22 12.56
C TYR A 394 12.25 3.81 13.62
N GLN A 395 12.57 3.97 14.92
CA GLN A 395 11.65 3.63 16.01
C GLN A 395 10.39 4.50 15.97
N GLY A 396 10.54 5.79 15.69
CA GLY A 396 9.42 6.71 15.52
C GLY A 396 8.45 6.28 14.41
N MET A 397 8.97 5.98 13.23
CA MET A 397 8.16 5.52 12.09
C MET A 397 7.54 4.14 12.34
N ARG A 398 8.25 3.24 13.03
CA ARG A 398 7.70 1.95 13.46
C ARG A 398 6.52 2.13 14.41
N HIS A 399 6.62 3.06 15.36
CA HIS A 399 5.54 3.36 16.29
C HIS A 399 4.34 4.03 15.59
N LEU A 400 4.54 4.83 14.53
CA LEU A 400 3.42 5.30 13.70
C LEU A 400 2.67 4.14 13.04
N MET A 401 3.40 3.19 12.46
CA MET A 401 2.81 2.00 11.84
C MET A 401 2.07 1.14 12.88
N LEU A 402 2.66 0.92 14.05
CA LEU A 402 2.01 0.18 15.15
C LEU A 402 0.76 0.90 15.68
N ALA A 403 0.74 2.24 15.71
CA ALA A 403 -0.45 3.00 16.07
C ALA A 403 -1.59 2.79 15.07
N GLN A 404 -1.28 2.78 13.76
CA GLN A 404 -2.26 2.45 12.72
C GLN A 404 -2.80 1.03 12.90
N THR A 405 -1.93 0.03 13.04
CA THR A 405 -2.34 -1.37 13.26
C THR A 405 -3.18 -1.54 14.52
N ALA A 406 -2.83 -0.86 15.62
CA ALA A 406 -3.64 -0.89 16.84
C ALA A 406 -5.01 -0.25 16.64
N SER A 407 -5.08 0.85 15.88
CA SER A 407 -6.34 1.49 15.49
C SER A 407 -7.20 0.55 14.64
N ASP A 408 -6.61 -0.13 13.64
CA ASP A 408 -7.33 -1.07 12.76
C ASP A 408 -7.89 -2.28 13.54
N HIS A 409 -7.23 -2.64 14.65
CA HIS A 409 -7.68 -3.69 15.57
C HIS A 409 -8.57 -3.21 16.72
N HIS A 410 -8.98 -1.93 16.74
CA HIS A 410 -9.78 -1.31 17.82
C HIS A 410 -9.13 -1.48 19.21
N ARG A 411 -7.80 -1.28 19.29
CA ARG A 411 -6.99 -1.38 20.52
C ARG A 411 -6.53 -0.01 20.99
N ASP A 412 -7.47 0.81 21.43
CA ASP A 412 -7.27 2.24 21.70
C ASP A 412 -6.08 2.54 22.63
N HIS A 413 -5.92 1.77 23.72
CA HIS A 413 -4.78 1.95 24.64
C HIS A 413 -3.43 1.74 23.96
N GLN A 414 -3.31 0.73 23.09
CA GLN A 414 -2.08 0.45 22.34
C GLN A 414 -1.84 1.52 21.27
N MET A 415 -2.91 1.96 20.62
CA MET A 415 -2.86 3.06 19.65
C MET A 415 -2.32 4.34 20.30
N TYR A 416 -2.88 4.76 21.45
CA TYR A 416 -2.39 5.93 22.19
C TYR A 416 -0.95 5.79 22.65
N HIS A 417 -0.58 4.62 23.20
CA HIS A 417 0.78 4.35 23.61
C HIS A 417 1.77 4.50 22.45
N HIS A 418 1.47 3.89 21.31
CA HIS A 418 2.36 3.93 20.15
C HIS A 418 2.45 5.30 19.50
N ILE A 419 1.35 6.05 19.35
CA ILE A 419 1.42 7.39 18.76
C ILE A 419 2.17 8.39 19.65
N GLN A 420 2.11 8.23 20.99
CA GLN A 420 2.91 9.03 21.92
C GLN A 420 4.41 8.71 21.79
N LEU A 421 4.77 7.42 21.76
CA LEU A 421 6.16 7.02 21.52
C LEU A 421 6.68 7.51 20.16
N ALA A 422 5.85 7.44 19.12
CA ALA A 422 6.18 8.00 17.82
C ALA A 422 6.53 9.49 17.92
N HIS A 423 5.69 10.28 18.61
CA HIS A 423 5.94 11.69 18.82
C HIS A 423 7.27 11.96 19.55
N ASP A 424 7.55 11.21 20.62
CA ASP A 424 8.78 11.36 21.41
C ASP A 424 10.05 11.03 20.60
N TYR A 425 10.03 9.92 19.85
CA TYR A 425 11.14 9.53 18.99
C TYR A 425 11.34 10.49 17.80
N LEU A 426 10.25 11.09 17.30
CA LEU A 426 10.24 11.98 16.15
C LEU A 426 10.29 13.47 16.51
N LYS A 427 10.52 13.84 17.78
CA LYS A 427 10.48 15.25 18.23
C LYS A 427 11.39 16.23 17.46
N ASP A 428 12.51 15.73 16.93
CA ASP A 428 13.47 16.51 16.14
C ASP A 428 13.21 16.44 14.63
N TYR A 429 12.12 15.79 14.22
CA TYR A 429 11.78 15.50 12.83
C TYR A 429 10.40 16.08 12.47
N PRO A 430 10.16 16.49 11.22
CA PRO A 430 8.85 17.00 10.81
C PRO A 430 7.70 16.00 11.04
N GLU A 431 7.99 14.71 10.93
CA GLU A 431 7.04 13.63 11.19
C GLU A 431 6.53 13.62 12.64
N GLY A 432 7.25 14.24 13.59
CA GLY A 432 6.77 14.44 14.96
C GLY A 432 5.56 15.37 15.03
N ILE A 433 5.45 16.34 14.12
CA ILE A 433 4.28 17.22 13.98
C ILE A 433 3.09 16.43 13.42
N ILE A 434 3.34 15.54 12.45
CA ILE A 434 2.33 14.65 11.88
C ILE A 434 1.81 13.67 12.94
N ALA A 435 2.71 13.08 13.74
CA ALA A 435 2.34 12.22 14.87
C ALA A 435 1.45 12.98 15.88
N ARG A 436 1.80 14.24 16.19
CA ARG A 436 1.00 15.11 17.08
C ARG A 436 -0.39 15.38 16.50
N PHE A 437 -0.49 15.67 15.21
CA PHE A 437 -1.78 15.86 14.54
C PHE A 437 -2.68 14.63 14.72
N TYR A 438 -2.19 13.44 14.37
CA TYR A 438 -2.97 12.21 14.49
C TYR A 438 -3.34 11.86 15.94
N PHE A 439 -2.44 12.11 16.91
CA PHE A 439 -2.77 11.98 18.32
C PHE A 439 -3.99 12.84 18.71
N LEU A 440 -4.04 14.09 18.26
CA LEU A 440 -5.17 14.99 18.53
C LEU A 440 -6.46 14.53 17.83
N ILE A 441 -6.36 13.98 16.62
CA ILE A 441 -7.52 13.40 15.93
C ILE A 441 -8.05 12.17 16.69
N PHE A 442 -7.17 11.28 17.15
CA PHE A 442 -7.59 10.15 17.97
C PHE A 442 -8.22 10.61 19.29
N GLN A 443 -7.66 11.62 19.97
CA GLN A 443 -8.30 12.23 21.14
C GLN A 443 -9.68 12.77 20.83
N TYR A 444 -9.87 13.49 19.72
CA TYR A 444 -11.20 13.94 19.30
C TYR A 444 -12.19 12.78 19.14
N ASN A 445 -11.75 11.66 18.54
CA ASN A 445 -12.61 10.53 18.26
C ASN A 445 -13.06 9.77 19.53
N HIS A 446 -12.18 9.60 20.52
CA HIS A 446 -12.46 8.74 21.68
C HIS A 446 -12.87 9.52 22.94
N GLU A 447 -12.45 10.78 23.08
CA GLU A 447 -12.71 11.57 24.28
C GLU A 447 -14.03 12.32 24.20
N LYS A 448 -14.82 12.26 25.28
CA LYS A 448 -16.14 12.91 25.37
C LYS A 448 -16.18 14.09 26.34
N HIS A 449 -15.15 14.23 27.17
CA HIS A 449 -15.13 15.23 28.23
C HIS A 449 -14.79 16.62 27.67
N GLU A 450 -15.65 17.61 27.95
CA GLU A 450 -15.52 18.97 27.39
C GLU A 450 -14.15 19.62 27.65
N LYS A 451 -13.59 19.48 28.86
CA LYS A 451 -12.24 20.00 29.18
C LYS A 451 -11.14 19.38 28.31
N VAL A 452 -11.26 18.09 27.98
CA VAL A 452 -10.28 17.41 27.12
C VAL A 452 -10.42 17.94 25.69
N LEU A 453 -11.65 18.01 25.17
CA LEU A 453 -11.95 18.57 23.85
C LEU A 453 -11.52 20.05 23.71
N ALA A 454 -11.61 20.85 24.77
CA ALA A 454 -11.12 22.23 24.78
C ALA A 454 -9.58 22.27 24.70
N GLY A 455 -8.90 21.34 25.35
CA GLY A 455 -7.46 21.13 25.20
C GLY A 455 -7.08 20.70 23.78
N VAL A 456 -7.85 19.79 23.17
CA VAL A 456 -7.66 19.38 21.76
C VAL A 456 -7.80 20.59 20.83
N LEU A 457 -8.83 21.43 21.01
CA LEU A 457 -9.03 22.64 20.20
C LEU A 457 -7.83 23.59 20.30
N LYS A 458 -7.36 23.87 21.52
CA LYS A 458 -6.17 24.71 21.73
C LYS A 458 -4.96 24.15 20.99
N ASN A 459 -4.71 22.84 21.14
CA ASN A 459 -3.56 22.18 20.53
C ASN A 459 -3.64 22.10 19.01
N LEU A 460 -4.85 21.96 18.42
CA LEU A 460 -5.02 21.99 16.97
C LEU A 460 -4.77 23.39 16.40
N LYS A 461 -5.21 24.45 17.07
CA LYS A 461 -4.90 25.84 16.67
C LYS A 461 -3.39 26.11 16.66
N GLU A 462 -2.63 25.48 17.54
CA GLU A 462 -1.16 25.56 17.53
C GLU A 462 -0.52 24.86 16.31
N LEU A 463 -1.23 23.94 15.65
CA LEU A 463 -0.78 23.24 14.43
C LEU A 463 -1.23 23.93 13.14
N GLU A 464 -2.10 24.93 13.22
CA GLU A 464 -2.59 25.67 12.06
C GLU A 464 -1.41 26.32 11.30
N GLY A 465 -1.34 26.07 10.00
CA GLY A 465 -0.25 26.54 9.13
C GLY A 465 1.08 25.81 9.32
N THR A 466 1.16 24.82 10.21
CA THR A 466 2.38 24.02 10.46
C THR A 466 2.31 22.62 9.88
N LEU A 467 1.29 22.31 9.09
CA LEU A 467 1.07 21.00 8.45
C LEU A 467 1.19 21.12 6.91
N PRO A 468 1.43 20.02 6.18
CA PRO A 468 1.26 19.98 4.73
C PRO A 468 -0.15 20.40 4.34
N SER A 469 -0.33 20.97 3.14
CA SER A 469 -1.57 21.63 2.73
C SER A 469 -2.83 20.82 3.00
N TYR A 470 -2.85 19.55 2.59
CA TYR A 470 -4.00 18.67 2.81
C TYR A 470 -4.30 18.40 4.30
N LEU A 471 -3.28 18.05 5.09
CA LEU A 471 -3.43 17.85 6.54
C LEU A 471 -3.81 19.15 7.27
N ASN A 472 -3.38 20.30 6.76
CA ASN A 472 -3.78 21.60 7.30
C ASN A 472 -5.28 21.84 7.08
N ASP A 473 -5.81 21.53 5.90
CA ASP A 473 -7.26 21.62 5.63
C ASP A 473 -8.07 20.69 6.54
N LEU A 474 -7.57 19.46 6.81
CA LEU A 474 -8.17 18.58 7.81
C LEU A 474 -8.09 19.19 9.22
N CYS A 475 -6.96 19.79 9.60
CA CYS A 475 -6.82 20.48 10.88
C CYS A 475 -7.87 21.59 11.05
N LEU A 476 -8.05 22.43 10.02
CA LEU A 476 -9.07 23.48 10.00
C LEU A 476 -10.49 22.92 10.13
N LEU A 477 -10.80 21.79 9.49
CA LEU A 477 -12.08 21.11 9.65
C LEU A 477 -12.31 20.68 11.11
N TYR A 478 -11.32 20.09 11.77
CA TYR A 478 -11.44 19.69 13.19
C TYR A 478 -11.51 20.88 14.15
N ILE A 479 -10.76 21.95 13.89
CA ILE A 479 -10.90 23.21 14.64
C ILE A 479 -12.34 23.70 14.52
N SER A 480 -12.89 23.75 13.31
CA SER A 480 -14.25 24.19 13.06
C SER A 480 -15.30 23.36 13.81
N ARG A 481 -15.16 22.02 13.81
CA ARG A 481 -16.02 21.10 14.55
C ARG A 481 -16.03 21.44 16.04
N LEU A 482 -14.84 21.60 16.63
CA LEU A 482 -14.68 21.90 18.05
C LEU A 482 -15.19 23.31 18.41
N GLU A 483 -14.94 24.31 17.56
CA GLU A 483 -15.47 25.66 17.75
C GLU A 483 -17.00 25.64 17.78
N LYS A 484 -17.66 24.90 16.89
CA LYS A 484 -19.12 24.73 16.89
C LYS A 484 -19.64 23.94 18.10
N ILE A 485 -18.85 23.00 18.64
CA ILE A 485 -19.20 22.27 19.86
C ILE A 485 -19.21 23.20 21.07
N PHE A 486 -18.32 24.20 21.13
CA PHE A 486 -18.21 25.12 22.27
C PHE A 486 -19.06 26.40 22.10
N SER A 487 -19.14 26.95 20.89
CA SER A 487 -19.81 28.21 20.57
C SER A 487 -21.24 27.99 20.05
N LYS A 488 -22.09 29.03 20.09
CA LYS A 488 -23.39 29.01 19.39
C LYS A 488 -23.28 29.40 17.91
N ASP A 489 -22.20 30.09 17.55
CA ASP A 489 -21.98 30.63 16.20
C ASP A 489 -21.19 29.67 15.32
N ASN A 490 -21.39 29.81 14.00
CA ASN A 490 -20.62 29.07 13.00
C ASN A 490 -19.16 29.55 13.00
N SER A 491 -18.23 28.60 12.91
CA SER A 491 -16.80 28.91 12.87
C SER A 491 -16.42 29.56 11.52
N SER A 492 -15.73 30.70 11.53
CA SER A 492 -15.12 31.26 10.32
C SER A 492 -13.89 30.49 9.85
N THR A 493 -13.23 29.74 10.74
CA THR A 493 -12.01 28.96 10.46
C THR A 493 -12.19 28.00 9.28
N GLY A 494 -13.33 27.30 9.21
CA GLY A 494 -13.62 26.36 8.12
C GLY A 494 -13.69 27.01 6.72
N GLN A 495 -13.89 28.33 6.62
CA GLN A 495 -13.88 29.03 5.34
C GLN A 495 -12.48 29.14 4.72
N LEU A 496 -11.42 28.82 5.49
CA LEU A 496 -10.04 28.81 5.02
C LEU A 496 -9.63 27.51 4.33
N ILE A 497 -10.49 26.48 4.39
CA ILE A 497 -10.26 25.16 3.77
C ILE A 497 -10.20 25.34 2.25
N LYS A 498 -9.11 24.87 1.63
CA LYS A 498 -8.87 25.02 0.18
C LYS A 498 -9.28 23.79 -0.62
N ASN A 499 -9.09 22.60 -0.08
CA ASN A 499 -9.44 21.35 -0.72
C ASN A 499 -10.97 21.27 -0.90
N ALA A 500 -11.42 21.09 -2.15
CA ALA A 500 -12.83 21.11 -2.50
C ALA A 500 -13.63 19.99 -1.81
N ALA A 501 -13.05 18.80 -1.64
CA ALA A 501 -13.71 17.69 -0.97
C ALA A 501 -13.85 17.95 0.53
N ILE A 502 -12.79 18.42 1.20
CA ILE A 502 -12.82 18.81 2.62
C ILE A 502 -13.82 19.95 2.86
N SER A 503 -13.91 20.91 1.94
CA SER A 503 -14.88 22.01 2.02
C SER A 503 -16.33 21.49 1.99
N LYS A 504 -16.65 20.51 1.14
CA LYS A 504 -17.97 19.85 1.13
C LYS A 504 -18.32 19.21 2.47
N TYR A 505 -17.36 18.57 3.14
CA TYR A 505 -17.56 18.03 4.50
C TYR A 505 -17.91 19.15 5.49
N PHE A 506 -17.14 20.24 5.47
CA PHE A 506 -17.38 21.39 6.33
C PHE A 506 -18.82 21.94 6.15
N GLU A 507 -19.24 22.20 4.91
CA GLU A 507 -20.57 22.73 4.60
C GLU A 507 -21.71 21.82 5.07
N LEU A 508 -21.54 20.51 4.93
CA LEU A 508 -22.55 19.53 5.35
C LEU A 508 -22.60 19.39 6.87
N GLU A 509 -21.45 19.41 7.54
CA GLU A 509 -21.36 19.37 9.00
C GLU A 509 -21.90 20.65 9.66
N GLN A 510 -21.89 21.79 8.96
CA GLN A 510 -22.57 23.01 9.45
C GLN A 510 -24.08 22.80 9.63
N LYS A 511 -24.69 21.85 8.91
CA LYS A 511 -26.13 21.51 9.02
C LYS A 511 -26.43 20.54 10.18
N ILE A 512 -25.42 19.86 10.72
CA ILE A 512 -25.60 18.91 11.83
C ILE A 512 -25.87 19.69 13.14
N PRO A 513 -26.92 19.36 13.91
CA PRO A 513 -27.18 20.01 15.19
C PRO A 513 -26.01 19.87 16.17
N ARG A 514 -25.65 20.95 16.88
CA ARG A 514 -24.53 20.98 17.86
C ARG A 514 -24.56 19.82 18.85
N LEU A 515 -25.74 19.50 19.38
CA LEU A 515 -25.96 18.45 20.38
C LEU A 515 -25.50 17.05 19.93
N ILE A 516 -25.53 16.78 18.62
CA ILE A 516 -25.14 15.48 18.07
C ILE A 516 -23.86 15.55 17.24
N LEU A 517 -23.32 16.75 16.98
CA LEU A 517 -22.19 16.96 16.08
C LEU A 517 -21.01 16.07 16.46
N HIS A 518 -20.49 16.20 17.69
CA HIS A 518 -19.33 15.42 18.15
C HIS A 518 -19.58 13.92 18.04
N LYS A 519 -20.72 13.44 18.53
CA LYS A 519 -21.08 12.02 18.46
C LYS A 519 -21.13 11.52 17.02
N THR A 520 -21.65 12.32 16.09
CA THR A 520 -21.71 11.94 14.68
C THR A 520 -20.30 11.89 14.09
N THR A 521 -19.57 13.01 14.10
CA THR A 521 -18.28 13.15 13.42
C THR A 521 -17.18 12.29 14.05
N ALA A 522 -17.17 12.10 15.37
CA ALA A 522 -16.19 11.23 16.04
C ALA A 522 -16.36 9.76 15.64
N ASN A 523 -17.61 9.29 15.51
CA ASN A 523 -17.89 7.90 15.13
C ASN A 523 -17.79 7.65 13.62
N THR A 524 -17.68 8.71 12.82
CA THR A 524 -17.63 8.62 11.35
C THR A 524 -16.31 9.08 10.76
N SER A 525 -15.30 9.36 11.60
CA SER A 525 -13.95 9.76 11.18
C SER A 525 -12.94 8.65 11.42
N TYR A 526 -12.19 8.27 10.39
CA TYR A 526 -11.27 7.13 10.39
C TYR A 526 -9.87 7.62 9.99
N PRO A 527 -9.01 7.91 10.98
CA PRO A 527 -7.66 8.40 10.71
C PRO A 527 -6.81 7.32 10.02
N ARG A 528 -6.11 7.71 8.96
CA ARG A 528 -5.21 6.84 8.19
C ARG A 528 -3.82 7.47 8.13
N ILE A 529 -2.99 7.12 9.11
CA ILE A 529 -1.62 7.60 9.26
C ILE A 529 -0.77 7.19 8.05
N ASP A 530 -1.02 5.97 7.55
CA ASP A 530 -0.36 5.38 6.38
C ASP A 530 -0.57 6.17 5.09
N LEU A 531 -1.56 7.07 5.08
CA LEU A 531 -2.02 7.82 3.92
C LEU A 531 -1.94 9.32 4.05
N LEU A 532 -1.65 9.80 5.27
CA LEU A 532 -1.78 11.20 5.59
C LEU A 532 -3.20 11.71 5.29
N ASP A 533 -4.22 10.88 5.59
CA ASP A 533 -5.64 11.20 5.41
C ASP A 533 -6.49 10.90 6.65
N VAL A 534 -7.73 11.38 6.65
CA VAL A 534 -8.81 10.99 7.56
C VAL A 534 -10.05 10.75 6.72
N LEU A 535 -10.55 9.51 6.71
CA LEU A 535 -11.71 9.13 5.93
C LEU A 535 -12.99 9.43 6.70
N PHE A 536 -14.00 9.97 6.02
CA PHE A 536 -15.24 10.44 6.63
C PHE A 536 -16.46 9.80 5.98
N ILE A 537 -17.29 9.17 6.81
CA ILE A 537 -18.32 8.22 6.38
C ILE A 537 -19.71 8.85 6.29
N HIS A 538 -19.93 9.96 6.99
CA HIS A 538 -21.24 10.61 7.10
C HIS A 538 -21.67 11.40 5.86
N LEU A 539 -20.88 11.39 4.78
CA LEU A 539 -21.34 11.83 3.47
C LEU A 539 -22.05 10.69 2.76
N LYS A 540 -23.38 10.65 2.89
CA LYS A 540 -24.20 10.21 1.76
C LYS A 540 -24.11 11.33 0.72
N ILE A 541 -23.50 11.07 -0.44
CA ILE A 541 -23.77 11.86 -1.65
C ILE A 541 -25.19 11.53 -2.10
#